data_AF-A0A7Y0BDC0-F1
#
_entry.id   AF-A0A7Y0BDC0-F1
#
_cell.length_a   1.000
_cell.length_b   1.000
_cell.length_c   1.000
_cell.angle_alpha   90.00
_cell.angle_beta   90.00
_cell.angle_gamma   90.00
#
_symmetry.space_group_name_H-M   'P 1'
#
loop_
_entity.id
_entity.type
_entity.pdbx_description
1 polymer ?
#
loop_
_entity_poly.entity_id
_entity_poly.type
_entity_poly.pdbx_seq_one_letter_code
_entity_poly.pdbx_strand_id
1 'polypeptide(L)'
;MAVRSDFSLHLQLDYVREQVVSDEVRQSVASVIQHMSSGRGGHRRGGKKLTQLLKEARGHAASAGEWDVVRLLQDSLDYAEERILQPDFSERYRLFQDGIRNQNLRKFVASALEINFRYAADAGREFVDQHPGADVDDLLAHIASLSHDARYLVAPEGRPGRYSLFRGRAEHAVWLERALQERIDIEDPEEAARRIAASPETWALLAADPDGRMILRAAALQRRAAGLAALRRAAEDRTATELDLQRALEGQHWIFGGRFVGEAAQRRLVPGDEVDIPLIRGDGSLHIVELKRAMGMKGSLVKRHRGAWVPTAEVHDAVGQAVNYLVGLDENRRQILEEFGIETRRASAIVLIGHPGVQPDVPEHDINEALRTFNTHVNRVEVMTYKEIVDNAGRSLGEPSDVQQATR
;
A
#
# COMPACT_ATOMS: atom_id res chain seq x y z
N MET A 1 35.47 2.49 -44.79
CA MET A 1 34.22 2.41 -43.99
C MET A 1 34.61 2.04 -42.57
N ALA A 2 34.24 2.87 -41.60
CA ALA A 2 34.40 2.54 -40.19
C ALA A 2 33.41 1.42 -39.87
N VAL A 3 33.89 0.32 -39.28
CA VAL A 3 33.02 -0.79 -38.86
C VAL A 3 32.62 -0.51 -37.42
N ARG A 4 31.31 -0.46 -37.16
CA ARG A 4 30.79 -0.21 -35.83
C ARG A 4 31.07 -1.42 -34.93
N SER A 5 31.71 -1.16 -33.81
CA SER A 5 32.04 -2.16 -32.79
C SER A 5 31.88 -1.53 -31.41
N ASP A 6 30.64 -1.52 -30.91
CA ASP A 6 30.26 -0.86 -29.67
C ASP A 6 29.64 -1.86 -28.68
N PHE A 7 29.16 -1.34 -27.55
CA PHE A 7 28.53 -2.15 -26.50
C PHE A 7 27.22 -2.79 -26.97
N SER A 8 26.42 -2.11 -27.79
CA SER A 8 25.16 -2.61 -28.31
C SER A 8 25.37 -3.87 -29.16
N LEU A 9 26.36 -3.86 -30.05
CA LEU A 9 26.71 -5.05 -30.84
C LEU A 9 27.18 -6.20 -29.94
N HIS A 10 27.94 -5.90 -28.87
CA HIS A 10 28.41 -6.93 -27.95
C HIS A 10 27.27 -7.59 -27.17
N LEU A 11 26.33 -6.80 -26.64
CA LEU A 11 25.16 -7.33 -25.92
C LEU A 11 24.29 -8.20 -26.82
N GLN A 12 24.07 -7.76 -28.06
CA GLN A 12 23.30 -8.55 -29.01
C GLN A 12 24.01 -9.87 -29.33
N LEU A 13 25.34 -9.88 -29.48
CA LEU A 13 26.09 -11.11 -29.72
C LEU A 13 26.11 -12.06 -28.52
N ASP A 14 26.09 -11.54 -27.29
CA ASP A 14 25.89 -12.36 -26.09
C ASP A 14 24.51 -13.03 -26.12
N TYR A 15 23.46 -12.28 -26.48
CA TYR A 15 22.12 -12.85 -26.70
C TYR A 15 22.10 -13.89 -27.82
N VAL A 16 22.77 -13.64 -28.96
CA VAL A 16 22.88 -14.62 -30.05
C VAL A 16 23.51 -15.91 -29.54
N ARG A 17 24.61 -15.83 -28.77
CA ARG A 17 25.32 -17.00 -28.23
C ARG A 17 24.41 -17.89 -27.37
N GLU A 18 23.47 -17.30 -26.63
CA GLU A 18 22.48 -18.03 -25.82
C GLU A 18 21.45 -18.79 -26.67
N GLN A 19 21.17 -18.31 -27.88
CA GLN A 19 20.24 -18.94 -28.82
C GLN A 19 20.89 -20.04 -29.69
N VAL A 20 22.23 -20.18 -29.65
CA VAL A 20 22.94 -21.15 -30.48
C VAL A 20 22.87 -22.56 -29.89
N VAL A 21 22.48 -23.53 -30.72
CA VAL A 21 22.41 -24.95 -30.36
C VAL A 21 23.72 -25.69 -30.70
N SER A 22 24.28 -25.45 -31.89
CA SER A 22 25.50 -26.10 -32.38
C SER A 22 26.76 -25.55 -31.72
N ASP A 23 27.61 -26.45 -31.22
CA ASP A 23 28.89 -26.07 -30.61
C ASP A 23 29.84 -25.37 -31.60
N GLU A 24 29.80 -25.74 -32.88
CA GLU A 24 30.60 -25.11 -33.94
C GLU A 24 30.17 -23.65 -34.17
N VAL A 25 28.86 -23.40 -34.20
CA VAL A 25 28.29 -22.05 -34.34
C VAL A 25 28.58 -21.24 -33.08
N ARG A 26 28.49 -21.86 -31.89
CA ARG A 26 28.74 -21.20 -30.60
C ARG A 26 30.20 -20.76 -30.49
N GLN A 27 31.14 -21.59 -30.93
CA GLN A 27 32.56 -21.26 -30.97
C GLN A 27 32.86 -20.14 -31.98
N SER A 28 32.13 -20.10 -33.09
CA SER A 28 32.23 -19.04 -34.10
C SER A 28 31.74 -17.69 -33.55
N VAL A 29 30.59 -17.66 -32.86
CA VAL A 29 30.08 -16.45 -32.18
C VAL A 29 31.03 -16.01 -31.05
N ALA A 30 31.57 -16.96 -30.27
CA ALA A 30 32.56 -16.66 -29.23
C ALA A 30 33.83 -16.00 -29.81
N SER A 31 34.27 -16.42 -30.99
CA SER A 31 35.41 -15.83 -31.69
C SER A 31 35.15 -14.38 -32.11
N VAL A 32 33.92 -14.04 -32.49
CA VAL A 32 33.49 -12.66 -32.76
C VAL A 32 33.59 -11.80 -31.49
N ILE A 33 33.03 -12.29 -30.38
CA ILE A 33 33.02 -11.61 -29.07
C ILE A 33 34.46 -11.41 -28.55
N GLN A 34 35.31 -12.43 -28.69
CA GLN A 34 36.72 -12.37 -28.30
C GLN A 34 37.48 -11.35 -29.12
N HIS A 35 37.25 -11.30 -30.45
CA HIS A 35 37.85 -10.28 -31.30
C HIS A 35 37.45 -8.88 -30.83
N MET A 36 36.15 -8.63 -30.61
CA MET A 36 35.66 -7.34 -30.10
C MET A 36 36.28 -6.97 -28.75
N SER A 37 36.48 -7.94 -27.86
CA SER A 37 37.05 -7.71 -26.53
C SER A 37 38.57 -7.52 -26.53
N SER A 38 39.26 -7.82 -27.63
CA SER A 38 40.73 -7.70 -27.75
C SER A 38 41.24 -6.26 -28.00
N GLY A 39 40.36 -5.25 -27.93
CA GLY A 39 40.76 -3.85 -28.13
C GLY A 39 41.48 -3.24 -26.93
N ARG A 40 42.35 -2.25 -27.18
CA ARG A 40 43.10 -1.55 -26.11
C ARG A 40 42.25 -0.45 -25.47
N GLY A 41 42.43 -0.25 -24.16
CA GLY A 41 41.84 0.88 -23.44
C GLY A 41 40.33 0.83 -23.25
N GLY A 42 39.72 -0.37 -23.24
CA GLY A 42 38.28 -0.54 -23.07
C GLY A 42 37.45 -0.26 -24.33
N HIS A 43 38.09 0.10 -25.44
CA HIS A 43 37.43 0.21 -26.74
C HIS A 43 37.30 -1.17 -27.39
N ARG A 44 36.13 -1.46 -27.94
CA ARG A 44 35.89 -2.70 -28.66
C ARG A 44 36.55 -2.66 -30.04
N ARG A 45 37.22 -3.75 -30.41
CA ARG A 45 37.98 -3.86 -31.65
C ARG A 45 37.05 -4.18 -32.82
N GLY A 46 36.95 -3.24 -33.75
CA GLY A 46 36.19 -3.40 -34.99
C GLY A 46 37.04 -3.80 -36.19
N GLY A 47 36.68 -3.23 -37.34
CA GLY A 47 37.40 -3.34 -38.61
C GLY A 47 36.99 -4.54 -39.47
N LYS A 48 37.67 -4.71 -40.61
CA LYS A 48 37.38 -5.78 -41.60
C LYS A 48 37.38 -7.19 -41.02
N LYS A 49 38.19 -7.43 -39.97
CA LYS A 49 38.25 -8.72 -39.30
C LYS A 49 36.95 -9.03 -38.53
N LEU A 50 36.29 -8.02 -37.96
CA LEU A 50 35.00 -8.18 -37.29
C LEU A 50 33.91 -8.60 -38.28
N THR A 51 33.78 -7.90 -39.41
CA THR A 51 32.79 -8.24 -40.44
C THR A 51 33.06 -9.61 -41.06
N GLN A 52 34.33 -9.99 -41.21
CA GLN A 52 34.71 -11.33 -41.67
C GLN A 52 34.26 -12.42 -40.68
N LEU A 53 34.54 -12.26 -39.39
CA LEU A 53 34.12 -13.22 -38.37
C LEU A 53 32.60 -13.32 -38.26
N LEU A 54 31.87 -12.21 -38.39
CA LEU A 54 30.40 -12.22 -38.45
C LEU A 54 29.86 -13.00 -39.66
N LYS A 55 30.48 -12.84 -40.84
CA LYS A 55 30.11 -13.59 -42.05
C LYS A 55 30.41 -15.09 -41.90
N GLU A 56 31.53 -15.45 -41.29
CA GLU A 56 31.91 -16.84 -40.99
C GLU A 56 30.92 -17.48 -40.01
N ALA A 57 30.61 -16.81 -38.89
CA ALA A 57 29.63 -17.29 -37.92
C ALA A 57 28.23 -17.46 -38.55
N ARG A 58 27.79 -16.52 -39.38
CA ARG A 58 26.52 -16.62 -40.13
C ARG A 58 26.53 -17.80 -41.11
N GLY A 59 27.67 -18.05 -41.77
CA GLY A 59 27.84 -19.18 -42.69
C GLY A 59 27.74 -20.52 -41.96
N HIS A 60 28.42 -20.68 -40.82
CA HIS A 60 28.32 -21.89 -40.01
C HIS A 60 26.90 -22.11 -39.47
N ALA A 61 26.20 -21.04 -39.05
CA ALA A 61 24.80 -21.14 -38.63
C ALA A 61 23.88 -21.64 -39.76
N ALA A 62 24.11 -21.18 -40.99
CA ALA A 62 23.34 -21.64 -42.16
C ALA A 62 23.64 -23.12 -42.50
N SER A 63 24.91 -23.55 -42.43
CA SER A 63 25.29 -24.96 -42.62
C SER A 63 24.72 -25.89 -41.55
N ALA A 64 24.57 -25.39 -40.32
CA ALA A 64 23.95 -26.12 -39.21
C ALA A 64 22.41 -26.09 -39.23
N GLY A 65 21.78 -25.31 -40.13
CA GLY A 65 20.32 -25.18 -40.21
C GLY A 65 19.69 -24.27 -39.14
N GLU A 66 20.48 -23.46 -38.44
CA GLU A 66 20.00 -22.55 -37.38
C GLU A 66 19.54 -21.20 -37.96
N TRP A 67 18.43 -21.20 -38.70
CA TRP A 67 17.96 -20.03 -39.47
C TRP A 67 17.63 -18.80 -38.62
N ASP A 68 17.18 -18.99 -37.38
CA ASP A 68 16.95 -17.88 -36.44
C ASP A 68 18.28 -17.19 -36.08
N VAL A 69 19.34 -17.97 -35.84
CA VAL A 69 20.69 -17.45 -35.58
C VAL A 69 21.28 -16.78 -36.83
N VAL A 70 21.03 -17.32 -38.02
CA VAL A 70 21.43 -16.69 -39.30
C VAL A 70 20.84 -15.28 -39.40
N ARG A 71 19.56 -15.11 -39.07
CA ARG A 71 18.89 -13.80 -39.09
C ARG A 71 19.50 -12.84 -38.07
N LEU A 72 19.74 -13.29 -36.84
CA LEU A 72 20.34 -12.46 -35.80
C LEU A 72 21.78 -12.03 -36.13
N LEU A 73 22.58 -12.92 -36.73
CA LEU A 73 23.94 -12.61 -37.19
C LEU A 73 23.93 -11.72 -38.44
N GLN A 74 22.90 -11.81 -39.28
CA GLN A 74 22.69 -10.89 -40.39
C GLN A 74 22.43 -9.47 -39.87
N ASP A 75 21.52 -9.31 -38.92
CA ASP A 75 21.24 -8.01 -38.30
C ASP A 75 22.49 -7.43 -37.59
N SER A 76 23.31 -8.28 -36.97
CA SER A 76 24.61 -7.89 -36.38
C SER A 76 25.60 -7.35 -37.42
N LEU A 77 25.65 -8.01 -38.58
CA LEU A 77 26.50 -7.62 -39.70
C LEU A 77 26.03 -6.31 -40.33
N ASP A 78 24.72 -6.17 -40.56
CA ASP A 78 24.13 -4.95 -41.08
C ASP A 78 24.28 -3.77 -40.12
N TYR A 79 24.22 -4.02 -38.80
CA TYR A 79 24.55 -3.02 -37.79
C TYR A 79 26.04 -2.61 -37.82
N ALA A 80 26.95 -3.58 -37.90
CA ALA A 80 28.39 -3.34 -37.98
C ALA A 80 28.80 -2.60 -39.26
N GLU A 81 28.07 -2.82 -40.37
CA GLU A 81 28.24 -2.15 -41.66
C GLU A 81 27.41 -0.85 -41.78
N GLU A 82 26.81 -0.38 -40.68
CA GLU A 82 26.00 0.85 -40.58
C GLU A 82 24.77 0.90 -41.49
N ARG A 83 24.25 -0.25 -41.92
CA ARG A 83 22.96 -0.38 -42.61
C ARG A 83 21.77 -0.33 -41.66
N ILE A 84 21.98 -0.64 -40.37
CA ILE A 84 20.98 -0.49 -39.31
C ILE A 84 21.46 0.60 -38.34
N LEU A 85 20.54 1.50 -37.98
CA LEU A 85 20.81 2.57 -37.02
C LEU A 85 20.83 2.00 -35.58
N GLN A 86 21.64 2.60 -34.70
CA GLN A 86 21.75 2.17 -33.29
C GLN A 86 20.44 2.20 -32.50
N PRO A 87 19.56 3.21 -32.66
CA PRO A 87 18.25 3.20 -32.01
C PRO A 87 17.40 2.01 -32.46
N ASP A 88 17.25 1.80 -33.78
CA ASP A 88 16.48 0.70 -34.36
C ASP A 88 17.02 -0.67 -33.92
N PHE A 89 18.36 -0.81 -33.87
CA PHE A 89 19.02 -2.02 -33.40
C PHE A 89 18.77 -2.27 -31.91
N SER A 90 18.80 -1.22 -31.08
CA SER A 90 18.59 -1.32 -29.64
C SER A 90 17.13 -1.63 -29.29
N GLU A 91 16.18 -1.06 -30.03
CA GLU A 91 14.75 -1.30 -29.87
C GLU A 91 14.35 -2.71 -30.33
N ARG A 92 14.81 -3.13 -31.52
CA ARG A 92 14.51 -4.45 -32.12
C ARG A 92 14.86 -5.62 -31.20
N TYR A 93 15.93 -5.48 -30.41
CA TYR A 93 16.38 -6.52 -29.49
C TYR A 93 16.19 -6.19 -28.01
N ARG A 94 15.55 -5.06 -27.69
CA ARG A 94 15.40 -4.58 -26.30
C ARG A 94 16.71 -4.69 -25.52
N LEU A 95 17.84 -4.30 -26.13
CA LEU A 95 19.19 -4.48 -25.57
C LEU A 95 19.37 -3.77 -24.23
N PHE A 96 18.54 -2.76 -23.98
CA PHE A 96 18.34 -2.14 -22.69
C PHE A 96 16.98 -2.62 -22.16
N GLN A 97 16.96 -3.75 -21.46
CA GLN A 97 15.77 -4.22 -20.75
C GLN A 97 15.36 -3.21 -19.66
N ASP A 98 14.06 -3.14 -19.36
CA ASP A 98 13.44 -2.37 -18.26
C ASP A 98 13.89 -2.86 -16.86
N GLY A 99 15.19 -2.81 -16.58
CA GLY A 99 15.79 -3.36 -15.37
C GLY A 99 17.07 -2.64 -14.95
N ILE A 100 17.14 -2.35 -13.65
CA ILE A 100 18.14 -1.58 -12.89
C ILE A 100 18.12 -0.07 -13.18
N ARG A 101 17.60 0.69 -12.20
CA ARG A 101 17.65 2.17 -12.12
C ARG A 101 19.02 2.69 -12.53
N ASN A 102 19.13 3.25 -13.73
CA ASN A 102 20.32 3.99 -14.13
C ASN A 102 20.36 5.33 -13.39
N GLN A 103 20.97 5.35 -12.20
CA GLN A 103 21.04 6.53 -11.34
C GLN A 103 21.73 7.71 -12.03
N ASN A 104 22.65 7.45 -12.97
CA ASN A 104 23.36 8.50 -13.71
C ASN A 104 22.44 9.17 -14.73
N LEU A 105 21.62 8.38 -15.44
CA LEU A 105 20.59 8.91 -16.33
C LEU A 105 19.52 9.67 -15.54
N ARG A 106 19.09 9.15 -14.38
CA ARG A 106 18.15 9.84 -13.48
C ARG A 106 18.70 11.18 -13.00
N LYS A 107 19.95 11.23 -12.54
CA LYS A 107 20.61 12.46 -12.08
C LYS A 107 20.75 13.47 -13.22
N PHE A 108 21.16 13.03 -14.41
CA PHE A 108 21.25 13.89 -15.59
C PHE A 108 19.90 14.49 -15.97
N VAL A 109 18.84 13.67 -16.07
CA VAL A 109 17.48 14.12 -16.40
C VAL A 109 16.95 15.06 -15.31
N ALA A 110 17.11 14.71 -14.03
CA ALA A 110 16.68 15.55 -12.91
C ALA A 110 17.37 16.92 -12.92
N SER A 111 18.71 16.95 -13.10
CA SER A 111 19.45 18.21 -13.18
C SER A 111 19.09 19.04 -14.40
N ALA A 112 18.84 18.41 -15.56
CA ALA A 112 18.39 19.13 -16.75
C ALA A 112 16.99 19.74 -16.57
N LEU A 113 16.05 19.00 -15.99
CA LEU A 113 14.71 19.49 -15.67
C LEU A 113 14.76 20.62 -14.64
N GLU A 114 15.56 20.47 -13.56
CA GLU A 114 15.74 21.50 -12.53
C GLU A 114 16.28 22.81 -13.13
N ILE A 115 17.29 22.73 -14.00
CA ILE A 115 17.85 23.92 -14.67
C ILE A 115 16.79 24.60 -15.54
N ASN A 116 16.01 23.83 -16.30
CA ASN A 116 14.98 24.38 -17.18
C ASN A 116 13.82 25.00 -16.40
N PHE A 117 13.34 24.36 -15.34
CA PHE A 117 12.26 24.90 -14.51
C PHE A 117 12.70 26.13 -13.73
N ARG A 118 13.94 26.16 -13.23
CA ARG A 118 14.50 27.36 -12.59
C ARG A 118 14.61 28.51 -13.59
N TYR A 119 15.12 28.25 -14.79
CA TYR A 119 15.17 29.26 -15.85
C TYR A 119 13.78 29.80 -16.21
N ALA A 120 12.78 28.92 -16.37
CA ALA A 120 11.40 29.34 -16.64
C ALA A 120 10.78 30.14 -15.48
N ALA A 121 11.06 29.76 -14.22
CA ALA A 121 10.59 30.47 -13.04
C ALA A 121 11.26 31.84 -12.89
N ASP A 122 12.55 31.95 -13.17
CA ASP A 122 13.29 33.21 -13.14
C ASP A 122 12.83 34.15 -14.26
N ALA A 123 12.67 33.65 -15.48
CA ALA A 123 12.12 34.41 -16.60
C ALA A 123 10.65 34.82 -16.36
N GLY A 124 9.84 33.94 -15.77
CA GLY A 124 8.46 34.26 -15.38
C GLY A 124 8.38 35.36 -14.32
N ARG A 125 9.26 35.33 -13.31
CA ARG A 125 9.37 36.40 -12.31
C ARG A 125 9.77 37.73 -12.95
N GLU A 126 10.78 37.71 -13.80
CA GLU A 126 11.24 38.90 -14.52
C GLU A 126 10.13 39.48 -15.42
N PHE A 127 9.35 38.62 -16.08
CA PHE A 127 8.22 39.05 -16.90
C PHE A 127 7.14 39.75 -16.08
N VAL A 128 6.73 39.17 -14.94
CA VAL A 128 5.73 39.76 -14.04
C VAL A 128 6.23 41.09 -13.44
N ASP A 129 7.50 41.17 -13.06
CA ASP A 129 8.10 42.41 -12.54
C ASP A 129 8.11 43.53 -13.60
N GLN A 130 8.31 43.18 -14.88
CA GLN A 130 8.29 44.12 -15.99
C GLN A 130 6.87 44.44 -16.49
N HIS A 131 5.90 43.57 -16.20
CA HIS A 131 4.51 43.69 -16.64
C HIS A 131 3.54 43.47 -15.48
N PRO A 132 3.44 44.43 -14.52
CA PRO A 132 2.64 44.28 -13.30
C PRO A 132 1.11 44.21 -13.52
N GLY A 133 0.64 44.36 -14.77
CA GLY A 133 -0.76 44.18 -15.17
C GLY A 133 -1.02 42.93 -16.01
N ALA A 134 0.00 42.09 -16.24
CA ALA A 134 -0.15 40.83 -16.96
C ALA A 134 -0.95 39.81 -16.13
N ASP A 135 -1.84 39.07 -16.79
CA ASP A 135 -2.59 37.99 -16.14
C ASP A 135 -1.88 36.64 -16.26
N VAL A 136 -2.53 35.59 -15.77
CA VAL A 136 -1.97 34.23 -15.79
C VAL A 136 -1.83 33.71 -17.23
N ASP A 137 -2.72 34.10 -18.14
CA ASP A 137 -2.67 33.66 -19.53
C ASP A 137 -1.51 34.33 -20.27
N ASP A 138 -1.22 35.61 -19.98
CA ASP A 138 -0.04 36.33 -20.49
C ASP A 138 1.27 35.67 -20.04
N LEU A 139 1.36 35.29 -18.76
CA LEU A 139 2.52 34.59 -18.21
C LEU A 139 2.71 33.20 -18.85
N LEU A 140 1.61 32.45 -19.02
CA LEU A 140 1.65 31.13 -19.67
C LEU A 140 2.06 31.24 -21.15
N ALA A 141 1.57 32.26 -21.86
CA ALA A 141 1.96 32.54 -23.23
C ALA A 141 3.45 32.91 -23.34
N HIS A 142 3.98 33.68 -22.38
CA HIS A 142 5.41 34.00 -22.30
C HIS A 142 6.27 32.76 -22.03
N ILE A 143 5.89 31.91 -21.08
CA ILE A 143 6.63 30.66 -20.81
C ILE A 143 6.57 29.71 -22.02
N ALA A 144 5.44 29.65 -22.72
CA ALA A 144 5.29 28.85 -23.94
C ALA A 144 6.19 29.35 -25.09
N SER A 145 6.40 30.67 -25.23
CA SER A 145 7.28 31.22 -26.25
C SER A 145 8.76 30.90 -26.00
N LEU A 146 9.21 30.92 -24.73
CA LEU A 146 10.57 30.52 -24.34
C LEU A 146 10.90 29.06 -24.74
N SER A 147 9.91 28.17 -24.68
CA SER A 147 10.03 26.77 -25.12
C SER A 147 10.19 26.64 -26.64
N HIS A 148 9.57 27.55 -27.41
CA HIS A 148 9.67 27.58 -28.87
C HIS A 148 11.06 28.04 -29.35
N ASP A 149 11.66 29.01 -28.67
CA ASP A 149 12.97 29.60 -29.03
C ASP A 149 14.15 28.66 -28.75
N ALA A 150 14.02 27.77 -27.76
CA ALA A 150 15.05 26.79 -27.39
C ALA A 150 15.35 25.75 -28.50
N ARG A 151 14.45 25.56 -29.47
CA ARG A 151 14.60 24.60 -30.58
C ARG A 151 15.63 25.04 -31.65
N TYR A 152 16.21 26.25 -31.56
CA TYR A 152 17.03 26.87 -32.63
C TYR A 152 18.47 27.35 -32.29
N LEU A 153 19.24 26.70 -31.38
CA LEU A 153 20.62 27.12 -30.99
C LEU A 153 21.80 26.20 -31.46
N VAL A 154 22.78 26.72 -32.24
CA VAL A 154 24.17 26.16 -32.45
C VAL A 154 25.26 27.26 -32.57
N ALA A 155 26.35 27.26 -31.81
CA ALA A 155 27.38 28.32 -31.90
C ALA A 155 28.31 28.20 -33.14
N PRO A 156 28.50 29.24 -33.97
CA PRO A 156 29.44 29.20 -35.11
C PRO A 156 30.89 29.54 -34.72
N GLU A 157 31.86 28.90 -35.38
CA GLU A 157 33.31 28.93 -35.07
C GLU A 157 34.04 30.29 -35.22
N GLY A 158 33.34 31.38 -35.55
CA GLY A 158 33.96 32.70 -35.73
C GLY A 158 33.59 33.77 -34.69
N ARG A 159 32.70 33.46 -33.73
CA ARG A 159 32.15 34.47 -32.80
C ARG A 159 31.87 33.87 -31.41
N PRO A 160 32.76 34.03 -30.43
CA PRO A 160 32.50 33.57 -29.06
C PRO A 160 31.28 34.30 -28.47
N GLY A 161 30.28 33.55 -27.97
CA GLY A 161 29.13 34.10 -27.24
C GLY A 161 27.79 34.23 -28.01
N ARG A 162 27.64 33.69 -29.22
CA ARG A 162 26.34 33.62 -29.94
C ARG A 162 26.05 32.24 -30.53
N TYR A 163 24.77 31.89 -30.63
CA TYR A 163 24.23 30.62 -31.15
C TYR A 163 23.39 30.83 -32.45
N SER A 164 23.26 29.82 -33.29
CA SER A 164 22.64 29.74 -34.64
C SER A 164 22.47 28.28 -35.10
N LEU A 165 21.27 27.69 -35.10
CA LEU A 165 21.01 26.26 -35.39
C LEU A 165 21.48 25.77 -36.78
N PHE A 166 22.13 24.60 -36.85
CA PHE A 166 22.26 23.82 -38.10
C PHE A 166 21.80 22.37 -37.97
N ARG A 167 21.26 21.87 -39.09
CA ARG A 167 20.45 20.66 -39.33
C ARG A 167 21.06 19.35 -38.77
N GLY A 168 20.20 18.53 -38.15
CA GLY A 168 20.50 17.14 -37.77
C GLY A 168 20.04 16.67 -36.38
N ARG A 169 19.36 17.52 -35.57
CA ARG A 169 18.93 17.17 -34.20
C ARG A 169 17.44 17.26 -33.91
N ALA A 170 16.59 17.40 -34.92
CA ALA A 170 15.13 17.25 -34.73
C ALA A 170 14.77 15.86 -34.19
N GLU A 171 15.54 14.83 -34.57
CA GLU A 171 15.24 13.43 -34.23
C GLU A 171 15.57 13.06 -32.78
N HIS A 172 16.62 13.64 -32.18
CA HIS A 172 16.94 13.43 -30.76
C HIS A 172 15.99 14.21 -29.83
N ALA A 173 15.48 15.37 -30.28
CA ALA A 173 14.47 16.13 -29.54
C ALA A 173 13.11 15.42 -29.59
N VAL A 174 12.72 14.88 -30.75
CA VAL A 174 11.51 14.05 -30.90
C VAL A 174 11.64 12.74 -30.12
N TRP A 175 12.84 12.14 -30.04
CA TRP A 175 13.08 10.98 -29.17
C TRP A 175 12.98 11.35 -27.69
N LEU A 176 13.54 12.49 -27.24
CA LEU A 176 13.42 12.92 -25.84
C LEU A 176 11.96 13.24 -25.48
N GLU A 177 11.23 13.87 -26.39
CA GLU A 177 9.80 14.17 -26.24
C GLU A 177 8.98 12.88 -26.14
N ARG A 178 9.17 11.92 -27.06
CA ARG A 178 8.48 10.62 -27.03
C ARG A 178 8.87 9.74 -25.85
N ALA A 179 10.17 9.71 -25.50
CA ALA A 179 10.68 8.89 -24.40
C ALA A 179 10.28 9.44 -23.01
N LEU A 180 9.96 10.74 -22.90
CA LEU A 180 9.52 11.35 -21.65
C LEU A 180 7.99 11.47 -21.56
N GLN A 181 7.28 11.72 -22.68
CA GLN A 181 5.81 11.83 -22.70
C GLN A 181 5.09 10.53 -22.29
N GLU A 182 5.66 9.36 -22.61
CA GLU A 182 5.04 8.06 -22.28
C GLU A 182 5.67 7.37 -21.07
N ARG A 183 6.66 7.98 -20.40
CA ARG A 183 7.43 7.33 -19.31
C ARG A 183 7.59 8.18 -18.04
N ILE A 184 7.04 9.39 -18.02
CA ILE A 184 6.95 10.20 -16.81
C ILE A 184 5.49 10.21 -16.37
N ASP A 185 5.19 9.40 -15.37
CA ASP A 185 3.97 9.55 -14.59
C ASP A 185 4.16 10.72 -13.62
N ILE A 186 3.35 11.76 -13.77
CA ILE A 186 3.26 12.85 -12.79
C ILE A 186 2.26 12.40 -11.73
N GLU A 187 2.77 11.79 -10.68
CA GLU A 187 1.95 11.38 -9.53
C GLU A 187 1.86 12.52 -8.50
N ASP A 188 0.67 12.69 -7.91
CA ASP A 188 0.51 13.54 -6.74
C ASP A 188 1.35 12.94 -5.58
N PRO A 189 2.27 13.71 -4.96
CA PRO A 189 3.09 13.23 -3.86
C PRO A 189 2.26 12.70 -2.67
N GLU A 190 1.05 13.21 -2.43
CA GLU A 190 0.15 12.68 -1.39
C GLU A 190 -0.47 11.33 -1.78
N GLU A 191 -0.79 11.12 -3.05
CA GLU A 191 -1.28 9.83 -3.55
C GLU A 191 -0.17 8.79 -3.59
N ALA A 192 1.04 9.17 -4.02
CA ALA A 192 2.21 8.31 -4.00
C ALA A 192 2.59 7.92 -2.56
N ALA A 193 2.57 8.86 -1.62
CA ALA A 193 2.80 8.59 -0.20
C ALA A 193 1.73 7.65 0.39
N ARG A 194 0.44 7.87 0.07
CA ARG A 194 -0.66 6.97 0.46
C ARG A 194 -0.47 5.57 -0.09
N ARG A 195 -0.04 5.44 -1.34
CA ARG A 195 0.19 4.14 -2.01
C ARG A 195 1.37 3.38 -1.41
N ILE A 196 2.47 4.08 -1.12
CA ILE A 196 3.65 3.51 -0.45
C ILE A 196 3.27 3.06 0.97
N ALA A 197 2.58 3.91 1.73
CA ALA A 197 2.09 3.57 3.07
C ALA A 197 1.06 2.42 3.06
N ALA A 198 0.35 2.20 1.95
CA ALA A 198 -0.58 1.08 1.79
C ALA A 198 0.09 -0.23 1.30
N SER A 199 1.37 -0.21 0.88
CA SER A 199 2.02 -1.40 0.32
C SER A 199 2.40 -2.43 1.41
N PRO A 200 2.06 -3.72 1.22
CA PRO A 200 2.45 -4.80 2.13
C PRO A 200 3.95 -4.87 2.41
N GLU A 201 4.78 -4.56 1.41
CA GLU A 201 6.23 -4.55 1.50
C GLU A 201 6.73 -3.45 2.45
N THR A 202 6.10 -2.27 2.43
CA THR A 202 6.43 -1.18 3.37
C THR A 202 6.02 -1.53 4.80
N TRP A 203 4.87 -2.17 5.00
CA TRP A 203 4.49 -2.69 6.32
C TRP A 203 5.45 -3.76 6.81
N ALA A 204 5.91 -4.66 5.94
CA ALA A 204 6.89 -5.69 6.29
C ALA A 204 8.25 -5.08 6.69
N LEU A 205 8.70 -4.04 5.97
CA LEU A 205 9.92 -3.30 6.30
C LEU A 205 9.79 -2.56 7.65
N LEU A 206 8.68 -1.85 7.88
CA LEU A 206 8.40 -1.19 9.16
C LEU A 206 8.27 -2.20 10.32
N ALA A 207 7.72 -3.38 10.06
CA ALA A 207 7.61 -4.45 11.06
C ALA A 207 8.95 -5.17 11.31
N ALA A 208 9.91 -5.10 10.40
CA ALA A 208 11.26 -5.64 10.60
C ALA A 208 12.16 -4.68 11.41
N ASP A 209 11.91 -3.38 11.30
CA ASP A 209 12.69 -2.33 11.96
C ASP A 209 12.19 -2.03 13.40
N PRO A 210 13.07 -1.89 14.41
CA PRO A 210 12.67 -1.57 15.78
C PRO A 210 11.91 -0.24 15.93
N ASP A 211 12.32 0.81 15.22
CA ASP A 211 11.67 2.12 15.28
C ASP A 211 10.34 2.09 14.53
N GLY A 212 10.31 1.40 13.38
CA GLY A 212 9.09 1.07 12.67
C GLY A 212 8.07 0.34 13.55
N ARG A 213 8.47 -0.71 14.29
CA ARG A 213 7.60 -1.40 15.27
C ARG A 213 7.07 -0.45 16.33
N MET A 214 7.88 0.49 16.80
CA MET A 214 7.44 1.48 17.78
C MET A 214 6.36 2.40 17.19
N ILE A 215 6.54 2.87 15.96
CA ILE A 215 5.54 3.68 15.24
C ILE A 215 4.24 2.87 15.02
N LEU A 216 4.34 1.61 14.60
CA LEU A 216 3.17 0.73 14.42
C LEU A 216 2.40 0.54 15.73
N ARG A 217 3.11 0.35 16.84
CA ARG A 217 2.50 0.25 18.18
C ARG A 217 1.85 1.55 18.62
N ALA A 218 2.52 2.68 18.41
CA ALA A 218 1.97 4.00 18.73
C ALA A 218 0.70 4.28 17.91
N ALA A 219 0.71 3.98 16.62
CA ALA A 219 -0.45 4.12 15.75
C ALA A 219 -1.60 3.19 16.18
N ALA A 220 -1.31 1.93 16.54
CA ALA A 220 -2.32 1.02 17.07
C ALA A 220 -2.91 1.54 18.40
N LEU A 221 -2.07 2.04 19.31
CA LEU A 221 -2.50 2.63 20.58
C LEU A 221 -3.38 3.86 20.36
N GLN A 222 -3.00 4.73 19.43
CA GLN A 222 -3.77 5.91 19.07
C GLN A 222 -5.14 5.54 18.49
N ARG A 223 -5.21 4.54 17.60
CA ARG A 223 -6.50 4.04 17.07
C ARG A 223 -7.37 3.48 18.18
N ARG A 224 -6.81 2.70 19.11
CA ARG A 224 -7.53 2.15 20.26
C ARG A 224 -8.05 3.27 21.17
N ALA A 225 -7.24 4.26 21.48
CA ALA A 225 -7.64 5.41 22.29
C ALA A 225 -8.78 6.21 21.62
N ALA A 226 -8.69 6.43 20.31
CA ALA A 226 -9.76 7.10 19.55
C ALA A 226 -11.07 6.30 19.54
N GLY A 227 -10.97 4.97 19.35
CA GLY A 227 -12.12 4.06 19.43
C GLY A 227 -12.78 4.07 20.82
N LEU A 228 -11.97 3.98 21.88
CA LEU A 228 -12.47 4.05 23.26
C LEU A 228 -13.17 5.39 23.55
N ALA A 229 -12.60 6.50 23.09
CA ALA A 229 -13.21 7.81 23.24
C ALA A 229 -14.55 7.93 22.48
N ALA A 230 -14.66 7.30 21.30
CA ALA A 230 -15.91 7.24 20.56
C ALA A 230 -16.98 6.42 21.30
N LEU A 231 -16.60 5.26 21.83
CA LEU A 231 -17.48 4.44 22.66
C LEU A 231 -17.95 5.16 23.91
N ARG A 232 -17.04 5.83 24.64
CA ARG A 232 -17.37 6.61 25.83
C ARG A 232 -18.43 7.67 25.52
N ARG A 233 -18.23 8.45 24.45
CA ARG A 233 -19.21 9.45 24.00
C ARG A 233 -20.57 8.84 23.67
N ALA A 234 -20.60 7.72 22.94
CA ALA A 234 -21.85 7.06 22.58
C ALA A 234 -22.56 6.47 23.82
N ALA A 235 -21.80 5.90 24.76
CA ALA A 235 -22.34 5.33 25.99
C ALA A 235 -22.97 6.38 26.91
N GLU A 236 -22.38 7.57 26.98
CA GLU A 236 -22.84 8.69 27.81
C GLU A 236 -23.99 9.49 27.18
N ASP A 237 -24.20 9.36 25.86
CA ASP A 237 -25.28 10.01 25.14
C ASP A 237 -26.64 9.33 25.40
N ARG A 238 -27.59 10.09 25.96
CA ARG A 238 -28.96 9.63 26.25
C ARG A 238 -29.79 9.34 24.99
N THR A 239 -29.39 9.89 23.85
CA THR A 239 -30.07 9.71 22.56
C THR A 239 -29.47 8.58 21.73
N ALA A 240 -28.30 8.07 22.11
CA ALA A 240 -27.64 6.98 21.40
C ALA A 240 -28.51 5.72 21.34
N THR A 241 -28.60 5.17 20.14
CA THR A 241 -29.28 3.91 19.85
C THR A 241 -28.32 2.73 19.98
N GLU A 242 -28.85 1.51 19.97
CA GLU A 242 -28.02 0.28 19.93
C GLU A 242 -27.13 0.25 18.68
N LEU A 243 -27.61 0.80 17.55
CA LEU A 243 -26.82 0.92 16.32
C LEU A 243 -25.63 1.87 16.48
N ASP A 244 -25.79 2.97 17.22
CA ASP A 244 -24.68 3.91 17.46
C ASP A 244 -23.60 3.27 18.34
N LEU A 245 -24.02 2.50 19.33
CA LEU A 245 -23.13 1.74 20.22
C LEU A 245 -22.42 0.62 19.46
N GLN A 246 -23.14 -0.09 18.58
CA GLN A 246 -22.56 -1.09 17.69
C GLN A 246 -21.48 -0.50 16.79
N ARG A 247 -21.77 0.62 16.13
CA ARG A 247 -20.79 1.32 15.27
C ARG A 247 -19.56 1.78 16.04
N ALA A 248 -19.72 2.17 17.30
CA ALA A 248 -18.59 2.55 18.14
C ALA A 248 -17.73 1.34 18.57
N LEU A 249 -18.29 0.12 18.58
CA LEU A 249 -17.62 -1.13 18.96
C LEU A 249 -17.07 -1.92 17.78
N GLU A 250 -17.52 -1.66 16.55
CA GLU A 250 -17.13 -2.38 15.34
C GLU A 250 -15.60 -2.37 15.14
N GLY A 251 -14.99 -3.55 15.01
CA GLY A 251 -13.54 -3.71 14.89
C GLY A 251 -12.75 -3.44 16.17
N GLN A 252 -13.41 -3.18 17.30
CA GLN A 252 -12.79 -2.86 18.59
C GLN A 252 -12.83 -4.05 19.57
N HIS A 253 -12.79 -5.31 19.10
CA HIS A 253 -12.80 -6.53 19.94
C HIS A 253 -11.87 -6.49 21.18
N TRP A 254 -10.74 -5.77 21.12
CA TRP A 254 -9.81 -5.60 22.24
C TRP A 254 -10.44 -4.94 23.48
N ILE A 255 -11.53 -4.17 23.32
CA ILE A 255 -12.28 -3.51 24.40
C ILE A 255 -12.86 -4.55 25.37
N PHE A 256 -13.21 -5.74 24.87
CA PHE A 256 -13.72 -6.84 25.67
C PHE A 256 -12.60 -7.65 26.38
N GLY A 257 -11.35 -7.24 26.21
CA GLY A 257 -10.16 -7.82 26.86
C GLY A 257 -9.34 -8.73 25.94
N GLY A 258 -8.15 -9.13 26.41
CA GLY A 258 -7.15 -9.87 25.61
C GLY A 258 -7.50 -11.32 25.25
N ARG A 259 -8.68 -11.81 25.64
CA ARG A 259 -9.17 -13.17 25.30
C ARG A 259 -9.72 -13.29 23.88
N PHE A 260 -9.99 -12.15 23.23
CA PHE A 260 -10.54 -12.08 21.89
C PHE A 260 -9.47 -11.71 20.87
N VAL A 261 -9.45 -12.44 19.75
CA VAL A 261 -8.44 -12.29 18.69
C VAL A 261 -9.03 -11.66 17.42
N GLY A 262 -10.34 -11.48 17.36
CA GLY A 262 -11.02 -10.85 16.24
C GLY A 262 -12.54 -10.96 16.32
N GLU A 263 -13.19 -10.62 15.21
CA GLU A 263 -14.62 -10.70 14.97
C GLU A 263 -14.87 -11.63 13.77
N ALA A 264 -15.92 -12.44 13.82
CA ALA A 264 -16.34 -13.22 12.67
C ALA A 264 -16.95 -12.30 11.61
N ALA A 265 -16.67 -12.56 10.33
CA ALA A 265 -17.25 -11.79 9.24
C ALA A 265 -18.78 -11.92 9.16
N GLN A 266 -19.31 -13.07 9.59
CA GLN A 266 -20.73 -13.39 9.47
C GLN A 266 -21.47 -13.15 10.79
N ARG A 267 -22.51 -12.29 10.73
CA ARG A 267 -23.40 -11.98 11.85
C ARG A 267 -24.66 -12.84 11.89
N ARG A 268 -25.09 -13.35 10.74
CA ARG A 268 -26.22 -14.30 10.61
C ARG A 268 -25.66 -15.71 10.48
N LEU A 269 -25.52 -16.37 11.62
CA LEU A 269 -25.05 -17.77 11.70
C LEU A 269 -26.20 -18.77 11.72
N VAL A 270 -27.39 -18.32 12.14
CA VAL A 270 -28.61 -19.12 12.19
C VAL A 270 -29.70 -18.36 11.40
N PRO A 271 -30.52 -19.03 10.58
CA PRO A 271 -31.59 -18.38 9.85
C PRO A 271 -32.56 -17.63 10.78
N GLY A 272 -32.77 -16.35 10.52
CA GLY A 272 -33.68 -15.50 11.32
C GLY A 272 -33.01 -14.77 12.48
N ASP A 273 -31.82 -15.20 12.89
CA ASP A 273 -31.07 -14.58 14.00
C ASP A 273 -29.84 -13.83 13.48
N GLU A 274 -29.69 -12.59 13.93
CA GLU A 274 -28.54 -11.75 13.65
C GLU A 274 -27.94 -11.29 14.98
N VAL A 275 -26.70 -11.68 15.26
CA VAL A 275 -26.00 -11.24 16.46
C VAL A 275 -25.37 -9.86 16.24
N ASP A 276 -25.26 -9.06 17.31
CA ASP A 276 -24.71 -7.71 17.17
C ASP A 276 -23.20 -7.74 16.91
N ILE A 277 -22.44 -8.44 17.76
CA ILE A 277 -20.98 -8.57 17.58
C ILE A 277 -20.55 -10.03 17.81
N PRO A 278 -20.13 -10.76 16.76
CA PRO A 278 -19.61 -12.12 16.89
C PRO A 278 -18.10 -12.10 17.16
N LEU A 279 -17.66 -12.10 18.42
CA LEU A 279 -16.24 -12.16 18.76
C LEU A 279 -15.68 -13.58 18.63
N ILE A 280 -14.41 -13.71 18.24
CA ILE A 280 -13.67 -14.97 18.21
C ILE A 280 -12.64 -14.99 19.34
N ARG A 281 -12.65 -16.06 20.14
CA ARG A 281 -11.65 -16.30 21.19
C ARG A 281 -10.37 -16.90 20.61
N GLY A 282 -9.28 -16.83 21.38
CA GLY A 282 -8.00 -17.43 20.99
C GLY A 282 -8.04 -18.95 20.75
N ASP A 283 -9.05 -19.66 21.26
CA ASP A 283 -9.27 -21.10 21.00
C ASP A 283 -10.21 -21.37 19.81
N GLY A 284 -10.60 -20.33 19.07
CA GLY A 284 -11.51 -20.40 17.92
C GLY A 284 -13.00 -20.47 18.29
N SER A 285 -13.36 -20.48 19.58
CA SER A 285 -14.76 -20.49 19.98
C SER A 285 -15.43 -19.12 19.81
N LEU A 286 -16.71 -19.14 19.42
CA LEU A 286 -17.52 -17.93 19.28
C LEU A 286 -17.87 -17.33 20.65
N HIS A 287 -17.91 -16.00 20.74
CA HIS A 287 -18.49 -15.27 21.86
C HIS A 287 -19.34 -14.13 21.30
N ILE A 288 -20.65 -14.21 21.49
CA ILE A 288 -21.55 -13.17 20.96
C ILE A 288 -21.64 -12.00 21.96
N VAL A 289 -21.82 -10.79 21.48
CA VAL A 289 -22.21 -9.65 22.29
C VAL A 289 -23.62 -9.26 21.87
N GLU A 290 -24.51 -9.19 22.85
CA GLU A 290 -25.86 -8.63 22.73
C GLU A 290 -25.85 -7.20 23.28
N LEU A 291 -26.17 -6.23 22.44
CA LEU A 291 -26.15 -4.83 22.79
C LEU A 291 -27.54 -4.36 23.19
N LYS A 292 -27.62 -3.72 24.35
CA LYS A 292 -28.76 -2.90 24.74
C LYS A 292 -28.33 -1.45 24.85
N ARG A 293 -29.30 -0.56 24.91
CA ARG A 293 -29.05 0.87 25.11
C ARG A 293 -28.22 1.15 26.38
N ALA A 294 -27.38 2.17 26.32
CA ALA A 294 -26.58 2.68 27.43
C ALA A 294 -27.37 3.69 28.28
N MET A 295 -27.02 4.98 28.26
CA MET A 295 -27.76 6.05 28.97
C MET A 295 -29.18 6.26 28.44
N GLY A 296 -29.48 5.86 27.20
CA GLY A 296 -30.81 5.90 26.59
C GLY A 296 -31.72 4.71 26.93
N MET A 297 -31.31 3.83 27.84
CA MET A 297 -32.09 2.69 28.32
C MET A 297 -33.44 3.14 28.89
N LYS A 298 -34.52 2.46 28.52
CA LYS A 298 -35.84 2.64 29.12
C LYS A 298 -35.89 1.75 30.36
N GLY A 299 -36.18 2.33 31.52
CA GLY A 299 -36.19 1.60 32.78
C GLY A 299 -34.87 1.74 33.53
N SER A 300 -34.59 0.75 34.37
CA SER A 300 -33.54 0.82 35.37
C SER A 300 -32.72 -0.48 35.33
N LEU A 301 -31.44 -0.46 35.73
CA LEU A 301 -30.59 -1.66 35.76
C LEU A 301 -30.96 -2.58 36.93
N VAL A 302 -31.24 -1.98 38.08
CA VAL A 302 -31.59 -2.69 39.32
C VAL A 302 -32.81 -2.09 39.98
N LYS A 303 -33.49 -2.89 40.79
CA LYS A 303 -34.60 -2.47 41.67
C LYS A 303 -34.41 -3.03 43.07
N ARG A 304 -35.01 -2.35 44.06
CA ARG A 304 -35.00 -2.84 45.45
C ARG A 304 -36.02 -3.97 45.61
N HIS A 305 -35.58 -5.12 46.13
CA HIS A 305 -36.44 -6.23 46.49
C HIS A 305 -36.04 -6.81 47.84
N ARG A 306 -36.95 -6.77 48.83
CA ARG A 306 -36.75 -7.33 50.18
C ARG A 306 -35.42 -6.91 50.85
N GLY A 307 -35.01 -5.66 50.65
CA GLY A 307 -33.78 -5.12 51.24
C GLY A 307 -32.50 -5.36 50.45
N ALA A 308 -32.56 -5.99 49.27
CA ALA A 308 -31.43 -6.15 48.36
C ALA A 308 -31.67 -5.46 47.02
N TRP A 309 -30.59 -5.13 46.30
CA TRP A 309 -30.66 -4.73 44.90
C TRP A 309 -30.67 -5.99 44.03
N VAL A 310 -31.63 -6.07 43.10
CA VAL A 310 -31.74 -7.16 42.14
C VAL A 310 -31.87 -6.60 40.73
N PRO A 311 -31.36 -7.29 39.70
CA PRO A 311 -31.58 -6.89 38.31
C PRO A 311 -33.07 -6.74 37.97
N THR A 312 -33.35 -5.85 37.03
CA THR A 312 -34.70 -5.61 36.51
C THR A 312 -35.10 -6.58 35.41
N ALA A 313 -36.36 -6.48 34.97
CA ALA A 313 -36.87 -7.30 33.88
C ALA A 313 -36.08 -7.05 32.59
N GLU A 314 -35.68 -5.81 32.34
CA GLU A 314 -34.90 -5.42 31.18
C GLU A 314 -33.55 -6.16 31.10
N VAL A 315 -32.89 -6.35 32.24
CA VAL A 315 -31.65 -7.15 32.32
C VAL A 315 -31.95 -8.63 32.08
N HIS A 316 -33.00 -9.16 32.70
CA HIS A 316 -33.41 -10.56 32.50
C HIS A 316 -33.82 -10.87 31.06
N ASP A 317 -34.54 -9.97 30.40
CA ASP A 317 -34.99 -10.10 29.02
C ASP A 317 -33.80 -10.11 28.05
N ALA A 318 -32.83 -9.22 28.27
CA ALA A 318 -31.60 -9.18 27.48
C ALA A 318 -30.78 -10.48 27.62
N VAL A 319 -30.72 -11.05 28.83
CA VAL A 319 -30.10 -12.36 29.05
C VAL A 319 -30.89 -13.48 28.38
N GLY A 320 -32.22 -13.45 28.46
CA GLY A 320 -33.09 -14.41 27.77
C GLY A 320 -32.87 -14.41 26.27
N GLN A 321 -32.72 -13.23 25.66
CA GLN A 321 -32.39 -13.09 24.24
C GLN A 321 -31.01 -13.70 23.93
N ALA A 322 -29.98 -13.40 24.72
CA ALA A 322 -28.66 -13.99 24.54
C ALA A 322 -28.67 -15.52 24.66
N VAL A 323 -29.43 -16.07 25.62
CA VAL A 323 -29.61 -17.52 25.77
C VAL A 323 -30.27 -18.14 24.54
N ASN A 324 -31.29 -17.49 23.96
CA ASN A 324 -31.95 -18.00 22.75
C ASN A 324 -30.97 -18.09 21.57
N TYR A 325 -30.07 -17.11 21.40
CA TYR A 325 -29.01 -17.22 20.40
C TYR A 325 -28.07 -18.39 20.68
N LEU A 326 -27.65 -18.58 21.93
CA LEU A 326 -26.79 -19.72 22.29
C LEU A 326 -27.46 -21.07 21.98
N VAL A 327 -28.76 -21.20 22.21
CA VAL A 327 -29.53 -22.40 21.82
C VAL A 327 -29.50 -22.59 20.31
N GLY A 328 -29.81 -21.56 19.53
CA GLY A 328 -29.77 -21.63 18.07
C GLY A 328 -28.37 -22.03 17.54
N LEU A 329 -27.31 -21.50 18.15
CA LEU A 329 -25.92 -21.82 17.81
C LEU A 329 -25.54 -23.27 18.17
N ASP A 330 -26.05 -23.80 19.27
CA ASP A 330 -25.83 -25.19 19.69
C ASP A 330 -26.56 -26.17 18.76
N GLU A 331 -27.81 -25.87 18.40
CA GLU A 331 -28.66 -26.67 17.51
C GLU A 331 -28.10 -26.74 16.08
N ASN A 332 -27.55 -25.63 15.57
CA ASN A 332 -27.02 -25.51 14.21
C ASN A 332 -25.50 -25.70 14.11
N ARG A 333 -24.84 -26.17 15.18
CA ARG A 333 -23.38 -26.26 15.29
C ARG A 333 -22.69 -26.90 14.08
N ARG A 334 -23.20 -28.04 13.58
CA ARG A 334 -22.54 -28.76 12.46
C ARG A 334 -22.53 -27.92 11.20
N GLN A 335 -23.69 -27.35 10.85
CA GLN A 335 -23.82 -26.48 9.69
C GLN A 335 -22.90 -25.26 9.82
N ILE A 336 -22.90 -24.59 10.98
CA ILE A 336 -22.07 -23.39 11.21
C ILE A 336 -20.57 -23.72 11.07
N LEU A 337 -20.14 -24.87 11.59
CA LEU A 337 -18.75 -25.30 11.48
C LEU A 337 -18.37 -25.64 10.03
N GLU A 338 -19.24 -26.32 9.30
CA GLU A 338 -19.01 -26.72 7.90
C GLU A 338 -19.01 -25.52 6.95
N GLU A 339 -19.92 -24.57 7.16
CA GLU A 339 -20.13 -23.41 6.29
C GLU A 339 -19.15 -22.26 6.60
N PHE A 340 -18.91 -21.99 7.89
CA PHE A 340 -18.15 -20.81 8.32
C PHE A 340 -16.85 -21.13 9.06
N GLY A 341 -16.58 -22.39 9.41
CA GLY A 341 -15.39 -22.77 10.19
C GLY A 341 -15.41 -22.29 11.64
N ILE A 342 -16.57 -21.93 12.18
CA ILE A 342 -16.73 -21.35 13.52
C ILE A 342 -17.17 -22.44 14.51
N GLU A 343 -16.47 -22.57 15.63
CA GLU A 343 -16.84 -23.52 16.69
C GLU A 343 -17.81 -22.88 17.70
N THR A 344 -19.04 -23.40 17.75
CA THR A 344 -20.11 -22.89 18.63
C THR A 344 -20.37 -23.73 19.87
N ARG A 345 -19.78 -24.93 20.02
CA ARG A 345 -20.01 -25.80 21.20
C ARG A 345 -19.73 -25.12 22.54
N ARG A 346 -18.76 -24.20 22.55
CA ARG A 346 -18.35 -23.40 23.71
C ARG A 346 -18.73 -21.94 23.55
N ALA A 347 -19.75 -21.66 22.73
CA ALA A 347 -20.25 -20.31 22.58
C ALA A 347 -20.70 -19.75 23.93
N SER A 348 -20.41 -18.48 24.17
CA SER A 348 -20.96 -17.75 25.32
C SER A 348 -21.40 -16.37 24.83
N ALA A 349 -22.04 -15.61 25.71
CA ALA A 349 -22.53 -14.27 25.40
C ALA A 349 -22.08 -13.24 26.43
N ILE A 350 -21.82 -12.02 25.98
CA ILE A 350 -21.82 -10.83 26.82
C ILE A 350 -23.11 -10.07 26.53
N VAL A 351 -23.84 -9.68 27.56
CA VAL A 351 -24.94 -8.71 27.46
C VAL A 351 -24.39 -7.38 27.93
N LEU A 352 -24.27 -6.42 27.02
CA LEU A 352 -23.82 -5.06 27.33
C LEU A 352 -25.05 -4.15 27.44
N ILE A 353 -25.40 -3.78 28.68
CA ILE A 353 -26.65 -3.08 28.97
C ILE A 353 -26.46 -1.93 29.94
N GLY A 354 -27.02 -0.78 29.58
CA GLY A 354 -27.14 0.38 30.44
C GLY A 354 -25.81 1.00 30.89
N HIS A 355 -25.95 2.09 31.63
CA HIS A 355 -24.85 2.81 32.25
C HIS A 355 -25.29 3.20 33.66
N PRO A 356 -24.46 3.08 34.71
CA PRO A 356 -24.87 3.40 36.09
C PRO A 356 -25.54 4.78 36.24
N GLY A 357 -25.10 5.75 35.43
CA GLY A 357 -25.71 7.09 35.35
C GLY A 357 -27.18 7.15 34.92
N VAL A 358 -27.80 6.05 34.46
CA VAL A 358 -29.25 5.95 34.23
C VAL A 358 -30.03 5.90 35.55
N GLN A 359 -29.37 5.50 36.65
CA GLN A 359 -29.92 5.45 38.01
C GLN A 359 -29.01 6.21 38.98
N PRO A 360 -28.92 7.55 38.90
CA PRO A 360 -28.01 8.33 39.73
C PRO A 360 -28.31 8.23 41.23
N ASP A 361 -29.54 7.87 41.60
CA ASP A 361 -29.97 7.71 43.00
C ASP A 361 -29.49 6.38 43.63
N VAL A 362 -28.91 5.47 42.84
CA VAL A 362 -28.36 4.20 43.31
C VAL A 362 -26.84 4.28 43.23
N PRO A 363 -26.09 4.02 44.32
CA PRO A 363 -24.65 3.98 44.27
C PRO A 363 -24.14 3.01 43.20
N GLU A 364 -23.14 3.41 42.42
CA GLU A 364 -22.61 2.57 41.34
C GLU A 364 -22.12 1.20 41.85
N HIS A 365 -21.52 1.16 43.04
CA HIS A 365 -21.05 -0.10 43.64
C HIS A 365 -22.20 -1.09 43.91
N ASP A 366 -23.39 -0.60 44.28
CA ASP A 366 -24.58 -1.42 44.52
C ASP A 366 -25.12 -2.03 43.21
N ILE A 367 -25.12 -1.23 42.13
CA ILE A 367 -25.50 -1.70 40.79
C ILE A 367 -24.52 -2.80 40.35
N ASN A 368 -23.22 -2.53 40.47
CA ASN A 368 -22.17 -3.47 40.08
C ASN A 368 -22.22 -4.75 40.92
N GLU A 369 -22.51 -4.67 42.22
CA GLU A 369 -22.64 -5.84 43.08
C GLU A 369 -23.86 -6.70 42.72
N ALA A 370 -25.00 -6.07 42.40
CA ALA A 370 -26.19 -6.79 41.97
C ALA A 370 -25.96 -7.53 40.64
N LEU A 371 -25.32 -6.88 39.65
CA LEU A 371 -24.98 -7.52 38.38
C LEU A 371 -23.91 -8.60 38.54
N ARG A 372 -22.90 -8.39 39.40
CA ARG A 372 -21.90 -9.42 39.71
C ARG A 372 -22.52 -10.64 40.37
N THR A 373 -23.46 -10.45 41.30
CA THR A 373 -24.22 -11.53 41.94
C THR A 373 -25.11 -12.24 40.92
N PHE A 374 -25.67 -11.50 39.96
CA PHE A 374 -26.43 -12.08 38.88
C PHE A 374 -25.56 -12.98 37.99
N ASN A 375 -24.36 -12.51 37.63
CA ASN A 375 -23.37 -13.26 36.85
C ASN A 375 -22.90 -14.56 37.51
N THR A 376 -23.07 -14.75 38.82
CA THR A 376 -22.65 -16.02 39.47
C THR A 376 -23.55 -17.22 39.15
N HIS A 377 -24.75 -16.99 38.60
CA HIS A 377 -25.71 -18.07 38.34
C HIS A 377 -26.25 -18.10 36.91
N VAL A 378 -25.99 -17.08 36.08
CA VAL A 378 -26.22 -17.18 34.63
C VAL A 378 -25.04 -17.91 33.98
N ASN A 379 -25.32 -19.08 33.40
CA ASN A 379 -24.29 -19.90 32.76
C ASN A 379 -24.08 -19.45 31.30
N ARG A 380 -22.82 -19.33 30.86
CA ARG A 380 -22.40 -18.89 29.51
C ARG A 380 -22.87 -17.48 29.12
N VAL A 381 -23.42 -16.68 30.02
CA VAL A 381 -23.80 -15.28 29.78
C VAL A 381 -23.16 -14.40 30.84
N GLU A 382 -22.53 -13.32 30.43
CA GLU A 382 -21.92 -12.31 31.29
C GLU A 382 -22.62 -10.97 31.07
N VAL A 383 -23.24 -10.39 32.09
CA VAL A 383 -23.86 -9.06 32.02
C VAL A 383 -22.87 -8.00 32.47
N MET A 384 -22.69 -6.97 31.66
CA MET A 384 -21.79 -5.84 31.96
C MET A 384 -22.45 -4.51 31.59
N THR A 385 -22.03 -3.42 32.23
CA THR A 385 -22.45 -2.06 31.85
C THR A 385 -21.46 -1.42 30.86
N TYR A 386 -21.93 -0.42 30.11
CA TYR A 386 -21.03 0.35 29.23
C TYR A 386 -19.93 1.09 29.99
N LYS A 387 -20.19 1.50 31.24
CA LYS A 387 -19.16 2.12 32.07
C LYS A 387 -18.06 1.12 32.42
N GLU A 388 -18.45 -0.08 32.83
CA GLU A 388 -17.50 -1.12 33.22
C GLU A 388 -16.56 -1.50 32.07
N ILE A 389 -17.09 -1.66 30.85
CA ILE A 389 -16.27 -2.00 29.68
C ILE A 389 -15.33 -0.86 29.28
N VAL A 390 -15.81 0.40 29.32
CA VAL A 390 -15.01 1.59 29.02
C VAL A 390 -13.89 1.75 30.04
N ASP A 391 -14.18 1.58 31.33
CA ASP A 391 -13.20 1.70 32.40
C ASP A 391 -12.17 0.57 32.35
N ASN A 392 -12.58 -0.66 32.05
CA ASN A 392 -11.69 -1.80 31.84
C ASN A 392 -10.74 -1.57 30.64
N ALA A 393 -11.28 -1.11 29.52
CA ALA A 393 -10.51 -0.80 28.32
C ALA A 393 -9.54 0.38 28.55
N GLY A 394 -9.98 1.42 29.25
CA GLY A 394 -9.15 2.57 29.63
C GLY A 394 -7.94 2.17 30.47
N ARG A 395 -8.16 1.31 31.48
CA ARG A 395 -7.06 0.73 32.29
C ARG A 395 -6.06 -0.05 31.43
N SER A 396 -6.54 -0.81 30.44
CA SER A 396 -5.69 -1.55 29.50
C SER A 396 -4.80 -0.63 28.63
N LEU A 397 -5.27 0.59 28.34
CA LEU A 397 -4.50 1.62 27.63
C LEU A 397 -3.60 2.46 28.55
N GLY A 398 -3.66 2.26 29.86
CA GLY A 398 -2.90 3.03 30.83
C GLY A 398 -3.52 4.39 31.18
N GLU A 399 -4.83 4.58 30.93
CA GLU A 399 -5.53 5.75 31.48
C GLU A 399 -5.50 5.69 33.02
N PRO A 400 -5.15 6.80 33.71
CA PRO A 400 -5.16 6.83 35.16
C PRO A 400 -6.57 6.55 35.68
N SER A 401 -6.69 5.62 36.63
CA SER A 401 -7.96 5.30 37.26
C SER A 401 -8.34 6.42 38.25
N ASP A 402 -9.55 6.97 38.11
CA ASP A 402 -10.12 8.01 38.99
C ASP A 402 -10.18 7.61 40.48
N VAL A 403 -9.96 6.32 40.78
CA VAL A 403 -9.88 5.77 42.14
C VAL A 403 -8.69 6.34 42.95
N GLN A 404 -7.68 6.96 42.33
CA GLN A 404 -6.54 7.54 43.05
C GLN A 404 -6.69 9.02 43.46
N GLN A 405 -7.77 9.72 43.09
CA GLN A 405 -7.96 11.12 43.47
C GLN A 405 -8.79 11.34 44.76
N ALA A 406 -9.36 10.28 45.34
CA ALA A 406 -10.17 10.38 46.56
C ALA A 406 -9.38 10.14 47.88
N THR A 407 -8.05 10.12 47.85
CA THR A 407 -7.22 9.85 49.05
C THR A 407 -6.03 10.82 49.21
N ARG A 408 -6.19 12.08 48.82
CA ARG A 408 -5.28 13.15 49.25
C ARG A 408 -6.03 14.30 49.89
#